data_AF-A0A5C6V3J0-F1
#
_entry.id   AF-A0A5C6V3J0-F1
#
_cell.length_a   1.000
_cell.length_b   1.000
_cell.length_c   1.000
_cell.angle_alpha   90.00
_cell.angle_beta   90.00
_cell.angle_gamma   90.00
#
_symmetry.space_group_name_H-M   'P 1'
#
loop_
_entity.id
_entity.type
_entity.pdbx_description
1 polymer ?
#
loop_
_entity_poly.entity_id
_entity_poly.type
_entity_poly.pdbx_seq_one_letter_code
_entity_poly.pdbx_strand_id
1 'polypeptide(L)'
;MPPGASKVSQESETRTYSEAMAHEHHNDAPTPADPGRPRHVEGVEATELVYHQGLHGAVEGYLATPEDREHLSGIVIVHEWWGLNDNIRAIAEQLASEGYAVLAVDLYNGSSAQTPAEAKVLMESASANQPALTANMASAVNFLREELELTSIATLGWCFGGGLA
;
A
#
# COMPACT_ATOMS: atom_id res chain seq x y z
N MET A 1 17.43 -36.82 60.00
CA MET A 1 16.89 -35.74 59.16
C MET A 1 17.88 -34.57 59.22
N PRO A 2 18.19 -33.85 58.13
CA PRO A 2 17.41 -33.67 56.90
C PRO A 2 18.31 -33.93 55.63
N PRO A 3 18.08 -33.37 54.42
CA PRO A 3 17.98 -34.14 53.17
C PRO A 3 18.98 -33.67 52.09
N GLY A 4 18.96 -34.29 50.90
CA GLY A 4 19.71 -33.80 49.74
C GLY A 4 19.14 -34.34 48.44
N ALA A 5 17.96 -33.84 48.04
CA ALA A 5 17.36 -34.15 46.74
C ALA A 5 18.05 -33.34 45.63
N SER A 6 18.53 -34.04 44.61
CA SER A 6 19.03 -33.48 43.35
C SER A 6 17.96 -32.60 42.68
N LYS A 7 18.32 -31.35 42.38
CA LYS A 7 17.58 -30.54 41.41
C LYS A 7 18.21 -30.76 40.04
N VAL A 8 17.50 -31.49 39.18
CA VAL A 8 17.67 -31.39 37.73
C VAL A 8 16.92 -30.12 37.32
N SER A 9 17.63 -29.08 36.92
CA SER A 9 17.06 -27.90 36.29
C SER A 9 16.81 -28.20 34.82
N GLN A 10 15.55 -28.28 34.42
CA GLN A 10 15.15 -28.15 33.03
C GLN A 10 15.01 -26.65 32.72
N GLU A 11 15.95 -26.11 31.96
CA GLU A 11 15.79 -24.80 31.30
C GLU A 11 15.32 -25.06 29.87
N SER A 12 14.04 -24.81 29.63
CA SER A 12 13.47 -24.71 28.29
C SER A 12 13.85 -23.33 27.74
N GLU A 13 14.96 -23.25 27.02
CA GLU A 13 15.38 -22.03 26.32
C GLU A 13 14.30 -21.59 25.32
N THR A 14 13.70 -20.43 25.57
CA THR A 14 12.84 -19.78 24.59
C THR A 14 13.76 -19.11 23.57
N ARG A 15 13.94 -19.74 22.41
CA ARG A 15 14.72 -19.19 21.29
C ARG A 15 14.17 -17.81 20.89
N THR A 16 15.04 -16.84 20.65
CA THR A 16 14.61 -15.51 20.20
C THR A 16 14.01 -15.59 18.79
N TYR A 17 13.12 -14.66 18.43
CA TYR A 17 12.53 -14.60 17.10
C TYR A 17 13.59 -14.59 15.98
N SER A 18 14.67 -13.83 16.17
CA SER A 18 15.79 -13.75 15.22
C SER A 18 16.52 -15.09 15.03
N GLU A 19 16.70 -15.87 16.11
CA GLU A 19 17.35 -17.18 16.02
C GLU A 19 16.43 -18.23 15.39
N ALA A 20 15.11 -18.13 15.60
CA ALA A 20 14.14 -18.97 14.93
C ALA A 20 14.13 -18.70 13.41
N MET A 21 14.08 -17.42 13.00
CA MET A 21 14.18 -17.02 11.59
C MET A 21 15.49 -17.49 10.95
N ALA A 22 16.63 -17.30 11.62
CA ALA A 22 17.92 -17.76 11.11
C ALA A 22 17.98 -19.28 10.92
N HIS A 23 17.35 -20.05 11.81
CA HIS A 23 17.25 -21.50 11.69
C HIS A 23 16.28 -21.92 10.58
N GLU A 24 15.14 -21.24 10.40
CA GLU A 24 14.16 -21.57 9.37
C GLU A 24 14.69 -21.27 7.96
N HIS A 25 15.41 -20.16 7.79
CA HIS A 25 15.91 -19.68 6.51
C HIS A 25 17.37 -20.04 6.21
N HIS A 26 17.97 -20.97 6.95
CA HIS A 26 19.40 -21.31 6.83
C HIS A 26 19.83 -21.82 5.44
N ASN A 27 18.88 -22.28 4.61
CA ASN A 27 19.13 -22.77 3.25
C ASN A 27 18.63 -21.80 2.17
N ASP A 28 18.07 -20.66 2.54
CA ASP A 28 17.56 -19.70 1.58
C ASP A 28 18.72 -18.91 0.97
N ALA A 29 18.62 -18.66 -0.33
CA ALA A 29 19.49 -17.73 -1.03
C ALA A 29 18.63 -16.65 -1.68
N PRO A 30 18.97 -15.35 -1.51
CA PRO A 30 18.25 -14.27 -2.18
C PRO A 30 18.60 -14.34 -3.67
N THR A 31 17.83 -15.12 -4.42
CA THR A 31 17.95 -15.19 -5.88
C THR A 31 16.88 -14.26 -6.43
N PRO A 32 17.25 -13.12 -7.03
CA PRO A 32 16.25 -12.23 -7.63
C PRO A 32 15.53 -12.98 -8.75
N ALA A 33 14.21 -12.97 -8.74
CA ALA A 33 13.47 -13.26 -9.96
C ALA A 33 13.76 -12.16 -10.99
N ASP A 34 13.83 -12.50 -12.28
CA ASP A 34 13.79 -11.47 -13.32
C ASP A 34 12.43 -10.77 -13.21
N PRO A 35 12.39 -9.48 -12.82
CA PRO A 35 11.12 -8.78 -12.65
C PRO A 35 10.37 -8.57 -13.98
N GLY A 36 11.01 -8.90 -15.11
CA GLY A 36 10.62 -8.41 -16.42
C GLY A 36 10.97 -6.93 -16.54
N ARG A 37 11.18 -6.45 -17.77
CA ARG A 37 11.22 -5.00 -18.00
C ARG A 37 9.78 -4.51 -18.06
N PRO A 38 9.40 -3.48 -17.27
CA PRO A 38 8.14 -2.83 -17.50
C PRO A 38 8.09 -2.33 -18.95
N ARG A 39 6.89 -2.39 -19.54
CA ARG A 39 6.69 -1.94 -20.90
C ARG A 39 6.56 -0.43 -20.82
N HIS A 40 7.65 0.27 -21.17
CA HIS A 40 7.54 1.71 -21.38
C HIS A 40 6.54 1.96 -22.53
N VAL A 41 5.55 2.80 -22.26
CA VAL A 41 4.49 3.17 -23.21
C VAL A 41 4.50 4.66 -23.42
N GLU A 42 4.40 5.07 -24.69
CA GLU A 42 4.22 6.48 -25.04
C GLU A 42 2.74 6.86 -24.82
N GLY A 43 2.48 7.92 -24.07
CA GLY A 43 1.13 8.43 -23.80
C GLY A 43 0.53 7.95 -22.48
N VAL A 44 0.23 8.89 -21.59
CA VAL A 44 -0.48 8.67 -20.32
C VAL A 44 -1.72 9.56 -20.30
N GLU A 45 -2.86 8.98 -20.01
CA GLU A 45 -4.09 9.69 -19.68
C GLU A 45 -4.26 9.72 -18.17
N ALA A 46 -4.57 10.89 -17.61
CA ALA A 46 -4.81 11.01 -16.19
C ALA A 46 -5.98 11.93 -15.85
N THR A 47 -6.75 11.55 -14.83
CA THR A 47 -7.95 12.26 -14.40
C THR A 47 -8.21 12.09 -12.91
N GLU A 48 -8.80 13.11 -12.31
CA GLU A 48 -9.51 12.95 -11.03
C GLU A 48 -10.86 12.27 -11.30
N LEU A 49 -11.27 11.34 -10.42
CA LEU A 49 -12.58 10.69 -10.52
C LEU A 49 -13.08 10.21 -9.16
N VAL A 50 -14.40 10.00 -9.09
CA VAL A 50 -15.06 9.31 -7.98
C VAL A 50 -15.06 7.80 -8.26
N TYR A 51 -14.31 7.02 -7.51
CA TYR A 51 -14.22 5.56 -7.74
C TYR A 51 -15.18 4.75 -6.85
N HIS A 52 -15.74 5.34 -5.79
CA HIS A 52 -16.87 4.74 -5.09
C HIS A 52 -17.71 5.75 -4.30
N GLN A 53 -18.91 5.32 -3.90
CA GLN A 53 -19.72 6.03 -2.91
C GLN A 53 -19.45 5.44 -1.53
N GLY A 54 -18.83 6.22 -0.65
CA GLY A 54 -18.52 5.84 0.72
C GLY A 54 -19.64 6.16 1.69
N LEU A 55 -19.44 5.78 2.96
CA LEU A 55 -20.42 6.00 4.04
C LEU A 55 -20.75 7.49 4.26
N HIS A 56 -19.86 8.40 3.85
CA HIS A 56 -19.97 9.84 4.10
C HIS A 56 -19.99 10.68 2.81
N GLY A 57 -20.13 10.04 1.65
CA GLY A 57 -20.17 10.73 0.36
C GLY A 57 -19.27 10.10 -0.69
N ALA A 58 -19.12 10.80 -1.81
CA ALA A 58 -18.23 10.42 -2.88
C ALA A 58 -16.79 10.33 -2.39
N VAL A 59 -16.09 9.27 -2.80
CA VAL A 59 -14.67 9.10 -2.53
C VAL A 59 -13.93 9.22 -3.84
N GLU A 60 -12.99 10.16 -3.84
CA GLU A 60 -12.26 10.62 -5.01
C GLU A 60 -10.83 10.10 -5.01
N GLY A 61 -10.24 10.04 -6.20
CA GLY A 61 -8.86 9.69 -6.39
C GLY A 61 -8.35 10.18 -7.73
N TYR A 62 -7.08 9.92 -7.99
CA TYR A 62 -6.41 10.27 -9.22
C TYR A 62 -6.03 8.99 -9.97
N LEU A 63 -6.60 8.80 -11.16
CA LEU A 63 -6.33 7.65 -12.01
C LEU A 63 -5.43 8.07 -13.15
N ALA A 64 -4.29 7.39 -13.28
CA ALA A 64 -3.41 7.46 -14.43
C ALA A 64 -3.41 6.09 -15.14
N THR A 65 -3.60 6.10 -16.45
CA THR A 65 -3.55 4.89 -17.28
C THR A 65 -2.74 5.16 -18.54
N PRO A 66 -2.02 4.18 -19.07
CA PRO A 66 -1.45 4.30 -20.40
C PRO A 66 -2.56 4.41 -21.46
N GLU A 67 -2.28 5.08 -22.57
CA GLU A 67 -3.20 5.15 -23.72
C GLU A 67 -3.50 3.75 -24.27
N ASP A 68 -2.47 2.91 -24.37
CA ASP A 68 -2.64 1.48 -24.68
C ASP A 68 -2.97 0.69 -23.41
N ARG A 69 -4.25 0.29 -23.32
CA ARG A 69 -4.82 -0.42 -22.19
C ARG A 69 -4.84 -1.95 -22.35
N GLU A 70 -4.13 -2.51 -23.32
CA GLU A 70 -4.03 -3.96 -23.45
C GLU A 70 -3.22 -4.58 -22.29
N HIS A 71 -3.78 -5.60 -21.64
CA HIS A 71 -3.13 -6.42 -20.60
C HIS A 71 -2.56 -5.64 -19.41
N LEU A 72 -3.31 -4.67 -18.88
CA LEU A 72 -2.87 -3.90 -17.71
C LEU A 72 -2.86 -4.71 -16.42
N SER A 73 -1.86 -4.42 -15.58
CA SER A 73 -1.91 -4.69 -14.15
C SER A 73 -2.23 -3.40 -13.40
N GLY A 74 -2.93 -3.51 -12.28
CA GLY A 74 -3.37 -2.40 -11.46
C GLY A 74 -2.40 -2.10 -10.31
N ILE A 75 -2.26 -0.83 -9.97
CA ILE A 75 -1.58 -0.38 -8.75
C ILE A 75 -2.51 0.60 -8.02
N VAL A 76 -2.77 0.34 -6.75
CA VAL A 76 -3.36 1.33 -5.85
C VAL A 76 -2.23 2.02 -5.09
N ILE A 77 -2.10 3.34 -5.23
CA ILE A 77 -1.16 4.15 -4.46
C ILE A 77 -1.86 4.74 -3.25
N VAL A 78 -1.28 4.57 -2.07
CA VAL A 78 -1.65 5.27 -0.85
C VAL A 78 -0.63 6.34 -0.55
N HIS A 79 -1.08 7.60 -0.56
CA HIS A 79 -0.21 8.74 -0.32
C HIS A 79 0.40 8.70 1.10
N GLU A 80 1.53 9.39 1.24
CA GLU A 80 2.10 9.68 2.56
C GLU A 80 1.25 10.68 3.35
N TRP A 81 1.64 11.00 4.59
CA TRP A 81 0.89 11.89 5.49
C TRP A 81 0.64 13.32 4.99
N TRP A 82 1.22 13.72 3.85
CA TRP A 82 0.94 15.01 3.21
C TRP A 82 -0.36 15.02 2.41
N GLY A 83 -0.93 13.88 2.06
CA GLY A 83 -2.11 13.81 1.19
C GLY A 83 -1.79 13.53 -0.28
N LEU A 84 -2.83 13.47 -1.11
CA LEU A 84 -2.74 13.31 -2.55
C LEU A 84 -2.25 14.61 -3.23
N ASN A 85 -0.92 14.79 -3.23
CA ASN A 85 -0.27 15.97 -3.81
C ASN A 85 0.35 15.68 -5.20
N ASP A 86 0.93 16.71 -5.82
CA ASP A 86 1.55 16.63 -7.15
C ASP A 86 2.66 15.58 -7.25
N ASN A 87 3.39 15.32 -6.17
CA ASN A 87 4.42 14.28 -6.16
C ASN A 87 3.80 12.88 -6.29
N ILE A 88 2.71 12.62 -5.57
CA ILE A 88 1.99 11.34 -5.67
C ILE A 88 1.34 11.18 -7.05
N ARG A 89 0.77 12.26 -7.62
CA ARG A 89 0.23 12.27 -8.99
C ARG A 89 1.31 11.96 -10.02
N ALA A 90 2.47 12.61 -9.91
CA ALA A 90 3.62 12.37 -10.79
C ALA A 90 4.14 10.92 -10.71
N ILE A 91 4.17 10.31 -9.52
CA ILE A 91 4.53 8.89 -9.38
C ILE A 91 3.47 7.99 -10.04
N ALA A 92 2.18 8.33 -9.92
CA ALA A 92 1.11 7.59 -10.57
C ALA A 92 1.25 7.64 -12.10
N GLU A 93 1.50 8.82 -12.67
CA GLU A 93 1.77 8.99 -14.10
C GLU A 93 3.04 8.25 -14.55
N GLN A 94 4.11 8.29 -13.74
CA GLN A 94 5.34 7.56 -14.04
C GLN A 94 5.09 6.05 -14.09
N LEU A 95 4.40 5.48 -13.10
CA LEU A 95 4.04 4.06 -13.12
C LEU A 95 3.08 3.74 -14.28
N ALA A 96 2.17 4.64 -14.64
CA ALA A 96 1.33 4.46 -15.81
C ALA A 96 2.16 4.39 -17.11
N SER A 97 3.21 5.22 -17.23
CA SER A 97 4.16 5.16 -18.36
C SER A 97 4.98 3.87 -18.41
N GLU A 98 4.99 3.07 -17.35
CA GLU A 98 5.61 1.75 -17.28
C GLU A 98 4.60 0.60 -17.56
N GLY A 99 3.36 0.95 -17.93
CA GLY A 99 2.33 0.01 -18.38
C GLY A 99 1.31 -0.40 -17.31
N TYR A 100 1.17 0.35 -16.23
CA TYR A 100 0.23 0.06 -15.15
C TYR A 100 -1.02 0.96 -15.17
N ALA A 101 -2.19 0.44 -14.80
CA ALA A 101 -3.31 1.29 -14.41
C ALA A 101 -3.15 1.67 -12.94
N VAL A 102 -3.03 2.96 -12.64
CA VAL A 102 -2.64 3.44 -11.31
C VAL A 102 -3.71 4.33 -10.71
N LEU A 103 -4.32 3.88 -9.61
CA LEU A 103 -5.26 4.67 -8.83
C LEU A 103 -4.59 5.16 -7.54
N ALA A 104 -4.30 6.46 -7.46
CA ALA A 104 -3.88 7.08 -6.21
C ALA A 104 -5.13 7.52 -5.42
N VAL A 105 -5.32 6.92 -4.23
CA VAL A 105 -6.49 7.22 -3.39
C VAL A 105 -6.33 8.56 -2.69
N ASP A 106 -7.42 9.29 -2.51
CA ASP A 106 -7.45 10.46 -1.64
C ASP A 106 -8.05 10.08 -0.27
N LEU A 107 -7.22 10.13 0.79
CA LEU A 107 -7.68 9.86 2.15
C LEU A 107 -8.07 11.13 2.90
N TYR A 108 -7.84 12.32 2.32
CA TYR A 108 -8.03 13.63 2.95
C TYR A 108 -9.08 14.50 2.23
N ASN A 109 -9.89 13.91 1.34
CA ASN A 109 -11.05 14.55 0.69
C ASN A 109 -10.70 15.89 0.01
N GLY A 110 -9.70 15.85 -0.88
CA GLY A 110 -9.20 16.98 -1.65
C GLY A 110 -8.17 17.83 -0.91
N SER A 111 -7.86 17.52 0.36
CA SER A 111 -6.90 18.28 1.15
C SER A 111 -5.49 17.70 1.07
N SER A 112 -4.49 18.58 1.12
CA SER A 112 -3.09 18.21 1.31
C SER A 112 -2.42 19.20 2.26
N ALA A 113 -1.38 18.75 2.93
CA ALA A 113 -0.62 19.53 3.89
C ALA A 113 0.65 20.11 3.26
N GLN A 114 1.00 21.32 3.68
CA GLN A 114 2.24 22.00 3.32
C GLN A 114 3.19 22.12 4.52
N THR A 115 2.70 21.86 5.73
CA THR A 115 3.49 21.89 6.97
C THR A 115 3.28 20.66 7.84
N PRO A 116 4.28 20.23 8.64
CA PRO A 116 4.13 19.07 9.52
C PRO A 116 2.94 19.16 10.48
N ALA A 117 2.57 20.37 10.90
CA ALA A 117 1.42 20.59 11.78
C ALA A 117 0.09 20.28 11.07
N GLU A 118 -0.06 20.71 9.82
CA GLU A 118 -1.23 20.38 8.99
C GLU A 118 -1.29 18.88 8.70
N ALA A 119 -0.16 18.27 8.33
CA ALA A 119 -0.08 16.83 8.03
C ALA A 119 -0.50 15.98 9.24
N LYS A 120 -0.04 16.38 10.43
CA LYS A 120 -0.46 15.74 11.68
C LYS A 120 -1.98 15.80 11.87
N VAL A 121 -2.59 16.97 11.68
CA VAL A 121 -4.04 17.15 11.86
C VAL A 121 -4.83 16.32 10.84
N LEU A 122 -4.43 16.34 9.56
CA LEU A 122 -5.09 15.55 8.51
C LEU A 122 -4.98 14.05 8.79
N MET A 123 -3.78 13.58 9.14
CA MET A 123 -3.53 12.17 9.49
C MET A 123 -4.37 11.75 10.71
N GLU A 124 -4.36 12.52 11.79
CA GLU A 124 -5.17 12.23 12.99
C GLU A 124 -6.66 12.18 12.67
N SER A 125 -7.15 13.12 11.85
CA SER A 125 -8.55 13.16 11.41
C SER A 125 -8.92 11.93 10.58
N ALA A 126 -8.08 11.53 9.63
CA ALA A 126 -8.33 10.35 8.80
C ALA A 126 -8.28 9.06 9.64
N SER A 127 -7.28 8.93 10.52
CA SER A 127 -7.12 7.77 11.41
C SER A 127 -8.20 7.65 12.48
N ALA A 128 -8.98 8.69 12.75
CA ALA A 128 -10.10 8.63 13.69
C ALA A 128 -11.19 7.62 13.26
N ASN A 129 -11.23 7.26 11.97
CA ASN A 129 -12.16 6.27 11.43
C ASN A 129 -11.43 5.20 10.61
N GLN A 130 -10.65 4.35 11.30
CA GLN A 130 -9.92 3.26 10.68
C GLN A 130 -10.79 2.33 9.81
N PRO A 131 -12.03 1.95 10.19
CA PRO A 131 -12.89 1.16 9.33
C PRO A 131 -13.22 1.83 8.00
N ALA A 132 -13.40 3.16 7.97
CA ALA A 132 -13.62 3.89 6.73
C ALA A 132 -12.37 3.89 5.84
N LEU A 133 -11.16 4.02 6.41
CA LEU A 133 -9.91 3.91 5.65
C LEU A 133 -9.76 2.53 5.01
N THR A 134 -10.00 1.45 5.78
CA THR A 134 -9.93 0.08 5.25
C THR A 134 -11.00 -0.16 4.18
N ALA A 135 -12.21 0.33 4.37
CA ALA A 135 -13.28 0.23 3.36
C ALA A 135 -12.91 0.99 2.08
N ASN A 136 -12.31 2.18 2.21
CA ASN A 136 -11.84 2.95 1.07
C ASN A 136 -10.78 2.17 0.26
N MET A 137 -9.79 1.60 0.93
CA MET A 137 -8.77 0.76 0.29
C MET A 137 -9.37 -0.45 -0.45
N ALA A 138 -10.33 -1.14 0.16
CA ALA A 138 -11.02 -2.24 -0.48
C ALA A 138 -11.81 -1.77 -1.72
N SER A 139 -12.47 -0.62 -1.64
CA SER A 139 -13.18 -0.01 -2.77
C SER A 139 -12.26 0.40 -3.90
N ALA A 140 -11.05 0.89 -3.63
CA ALA A 140 -10.06 1.21 -4.65
C ALA A 140 -9.60 -0.05 -5.43
N VAL A 141 -9.33 -1.15 -4.72
CA VAL A 141 -9.00 -2.43 -5.36
C VAL A 141 -10.18 -2.97 -6.17
N ASN A 142 -11.40 -2.87 -5.63
CA ASN A 142 -12.60 -3.32 -6.34
C ASN A 142 -12.86 -2.48 -7.59
N PHE A 143 -12.66 -1.16 -7.55
CA PHE A 143 -12.76 -0.31 -8.73
C PHE A 143 -11.82 -0.78 -9.85
N LEU A 144 -10.54 -1.00 -9.53
CA LEU A 144 -9.59 -1.51 -10.52
C LEU A 144 -9.98 -2.91 -11.04
N ARG A 145 -10.53 -3.77 -10.19
CA ARG A 145 -10.93 -5.13 -10.58
C ARG A 145 -12.20 -5.17 -11.42
N GLU A 146 -13.21 -4.38 -11.06
CA GLU A 146 -14.56 -4.47 -11.62
C GLU A 146 -14.77 -3.48 -12.76
N GLU A 147 -14.33 -2.24 -12.62
CA GLU A 147 -14.55 -1.19 -13.63
C GLU A 147 -13.47 -1.19 -14.72
N LEU A 148 -12.24 -1.59 -14.38
CA LEU A 148 -11.14 -1.74 -15.34
C LEU A 148 -10.82 -3.20 -15.68
N GLU A 149 -11.59 -4.16 -15.15
CA GLU A 149 -11.46 -5.60 -15.43
C GLU A 149 -10.05 -6.17 -15.16
N LEU A 150 -9.31 -5.57 -14.22
CA LEU A 150 -7.92 -5.97 -13.93
C LEU A 150 -7.85 -7.21 -13.03
N THR A 151 -7.03 -8.18 -13.44
CA THR A 151 -6.87 -9.44 -12.71
C THR A 151 -5.69 -9.45 -11.73
N SER A 152 -4.67 -8.65 -12.01
CA SER A 152 -3.47 -8.51 -11.17
C SER A 152 -3.40 -7.09 -10.62
N ILE A 153 -3.50 -6.94 -9.30
CA ILE A 153 -3.53 -5.64 -8.63
C ILE A 153 -2.57 -5.69 -7.44
N ALA A 154 -1.72 -4.67 -7.33
CA ALA A 154 -0.83 -4.44 -6.20
C ALA A 154 -1.20 -3.15 -5.46
N THR A 155 -0.74 -3.03 -4.23
CA THR A 155 -0.80 -1.80 -3.43
C THR A 155 0.61 -1.27 -3.19
N LEU A 156 0.79 0.04 -3.24
CA LEU A 156 2.02 0.74 -2.89
C LEU A 156 1.69 1.88 -1.93
N GLY A 157 2.53 2.09 -0.93
CA GLY A 157 2.33 3.19 0.02
C GLY A 157 3.61 3.58 0.74
N TRP A 158 3.65 4.83 1.21
CA TRP A 158 4.78 5.39 1.94
C TRP A 158 4.35 5.92 3.30
N CYS A 159 5.17 5.69 4.33
CA CYS A 159 4.92 6.18 5.69
C CYS A 159 3.50 5.83 6.18
N PHE A 160 2.64 6.82 6.40
CA PHE A 160 1.23 6.65 6.73
C PHE A 160 0.51 5.70 5.76
N GLY A 161 0.68 5.90 4.46
CA GLY A 161 0.07 5.05 3.43
C GLY A 161 0.64 3.64 3.41
N GLY A 162 1.91 3.46 3.79
CA GLY A 162 2.53 2.13 3.88
C GLY A 162 1.95 1.25 4.99
N GLY A 163 1.36 1.84 6.04
CA GLY A 163 0.63 1.10 7.06
C GLY A 163 -0.78 0.68 6.64
N LEU A 164 -1.28 1.21 5.52
CA LEU A 164 -2.62 0.93 4.97
C LEU A 164 -2.58 0.07 3.70
N ALA A 165 -1.44 0.05 3.01
CA ALA A 165 -1.21 -0.67 1.75
C ALA A 165 -1.17 -2.19 1.93
#